data_AF-A0A9D8NTJ2-F1
#
_entry.id   AF-A0A9D8NTJ2-F1
#
_cell.length_a   1.000
_cell.length_b   1.000
_cell.length_c   1.000
_cell.angle_alpha   90.00
_cell.angle_beta   90.00
_cell.angle_gamma   90.00
#
_symmetry.space_group_name_H-M   'P 1'
#
loop_
_entity.id
_entity.type
_entity.pdbx_description
1 polymer ?
#
loop_
_entity_poly.entity_id
_entity_poly.type
_entity_poly.pdbx_seq_one_letter_code
_entity_poly.pdbx_strand_id
1 'polypeptide(L)'
;MVAKPSVRRGRRGVPRPPISRRHHGSDEQGLRRVGLDDRSVRGARCTPPAQGDTLVRIARGDVWWADLDEPSGSEPGLRRPVVVVQSDSLNESRLATVICVPLTSSQSQARAPGNVVLPRSATQLPLDSVANVSQIVTLDRSELDERVGRVPPRLLDLILAGLDVVLGR
;
A
#
# COMPACT_ATOMS: atom_id res chain seq x y z
N MET A 1 -26.84 47.89 -19.30
CA MET A 1 -26.14 46.76 -19.95
C MET A 1 -27.15 45.65 -20.15
N VAL A 2 -27.51 45.35 -21.39
CA VAL A 2 -28.56 44.38 -21.75
C VAL A 2 -27.88 43.05 -22.07
N ALA A 3 -28.15 42.02 -21.25
CA ALA A 3 -27.66 40.66 -21.50
C ALA A 3 -28.58 39.94 -22.51
N LYS A 4 -28.00 39.47 -23.63
CA LYS A 4 -28.67 38.60 -24.61
C LYS A 4 -28.63 37.13 -24.15
N PRO A 5 -29.71 36.34 -24.29
CA PRO A 5 -29.69 34.92 -23.96
C PRO A 5 -29.17 34.09 -25.15
N SER A 6 -28.22 33.19 -24.86
CA SER A 6 -27.66 32.26 -25.84
C SER A 6 -28.29 30.87 -25.66
N VAL A 7 -29.18 30.51 -26.57
CA VAL A 7 -29.80 29.18 -26.70
C VAL A 7 -28.75 28.16 -27.13
N ARG A 8 -28.47 27.13 -26.31
CA ARG A 8 -27.79 25.91 -26.75
C ARG A 8 -28.80 24.77 -26.90
N ARG A 9 -28.99 24.38 -28.17
CA ARG A 9 -29.84 23.29 -28.64
C ARG A 9 -29.38 21.94 -28.07
N GLY A 10 -30.32 21.21 -27.47
CA GLY A 10 -30.15 19.82 -27.08
C GLY A 10 -29.91 18.91 -28.29
N ARG A 11 -28.88 18.06 -28.21
CA ARG A 11 -28.71 16.93 -29.12
C ARG A 11 -29.35 15.70 -28.48
N ARG A 12 -30.52 15.32 -28.99
CA ARG A 12 -31.17 14.04 -28.72
C ARG A 12 -30.41 12.95 -29.49
N GLY A 13 -29.71 12.08 -28.77
CA GLY A 13 -29.10 10.87 -29.31
C GLY A 13 -30.08 9.70 -29.28
N VAL A 14 -30.13 8.96 -30.38
CA VAL A 14 -31.10 7.95 -30.81
C VAL A 14 -31.12 6.68 -29.92
N PRO A 15 -32.29 6.04 -29.68
CA PRO A 15 -32.38 4.80 -28.88
C PRO A 15 -31.84 3.57 -29.62
N ARG A 16 -31.15 2.68 -28.87
CA ARG A 16 -30.67 1.37 -29.35
C ARG A 16 -31.82 0.34 -29.41
N PRO A 17 -31.86 -0.55 -30.42
CA PRO A 17 -32.89 -1.58 -30.51
C PRO A 17 -32.67 -2.75 -29.52
N PRO A 18 -33.73 -3.48 -29.12
CA PRO A 18 -33.66 -4.56 -28.15
C PRO A 18 -33.10 -5.85 -28.76
N ILE A 19 -32.23 -6.52 -28.01
CA ILE A 19 -31.69 -7.84 -28.37
C ILE A 19 -32.65 -8.90 -27.81
N SER A 20 -33.27 -9.67 -28.71
CA SER A 20 -34.22 -10.73 -28.39
C SER A 20 -33.55 -11.99 -27.84
N ARG A 21 -34.14 -12.56 -26.80
CA ARG A 21 -33.80 -13.83 -26.14
C ARG A 21 -33.96 -15.04 -27.07
N ARG A 22 -33.13 -16.07 -26.87
CA ARG A 22 -33.50 -17.48 -27.11
C ARG A 22 -33.16 -18.35 -25.90
N HIS A 23 -34.14 -19.15 -25.50
CA HIS A 23 -34.07 -20.23 -24.52
C HIS A 23 -33.67 -21.56 -25.21
N HIS A 24 -32.91 -22.40 -24.51
CA HIS A 24 -32.92 -23.87 -24.42
C HIS A 24 -31.93 -24.17 -23.26
N GLY A 25 -32.30 -24.68 -22.07
CA GLY A 25 -32.85 -26.02 -21.80
C GLY A 25 -31.81 -27.07 -22.19
N SER A 26 -31.19 -27.89 -21.34
CA SER A 26 -31.40 -28.33 -19.96
C SER A 26 -30.08 -29.00 -19.53
N ASP A 27 -29.78 -29.11 -18.23
CA ASP A 27 -29.10 -30.26 -17.59
C ASP A 27 -28.82 -29.94 -16.12
N GLU A 28 -29.83 -30.14 -15.28
CA GLU A 28 -29.68 -30.25 -13.83
C GLU A 28 -29.73 -31.72 -13.45
N GLN A 29 -28.59 -32.33 -13.08
CA GLN A 29 -28.57 -33.45 -12.16
C GLN A 29 -27.35 -33.37 -11.22
N GLY A 30 -27.63 -32.94 -9.99
CA GLY A 30 -27.19 -33.64 -8.78
C GLY A 30 -25.75 -33.47 -8.33
N LEU A 31 -25.42 -32.33 -7.70
CA LEU A 31 -24.38 -32.29 -6.68
C LEU A 31 -24.96 -31.86 -5.33
N ARG A 32 -24.77 -32.74 -4.36
CA ARG A 32 -25.37 -32.74 -3.03
C ARG A 32 -25.01 -31.47 -2.26
N ARG A 33 -26.03 -30.81 -1.70
CA ARG A 33 -25.89 -29.73 -0.72
C ARG A 33 -25.26 -30.29 0.56
N VAL A 34 -24.02 -29.90 0.84
CA VAL A 34 -23.50 -29.88 2.21
C VAL A 34 -23.81 -28.49 2.75
N GLY A 35 -24.68 -28.42 3.76
CA GLY A 35 -24.98 -27.17 4.45
C GLY A 35 -23.72 -26.63 5.11
N LEU A 36 -23.37 -25.40 4.77
CA LEU A 36 -22.42 -24.59 5.53
C LEU A 36 -23.19 -23.34 5.96
N ASP A 37 -23.46 -23.31 7.25
CA ASP A 37 -24.20 -22.29 7.95
C ASP A 37 -23.54 -20.91 7.79
N ASP A 38 -24.33 -19.95 7.31
CA ASP A 38 -23.95 -18.55 7.11
C ASP A 38 -24.00 -17.76 8.43
N ARG A 39 -23.16 -18.16 9.40
CA ARG A 39 -22.98 -17.42 10.65
C ARG A 39 -21.50 -17.28 11.00
N SER A 40 -21.08 -16.03 11.09
CA SER A 40 -19.84 -15.53 11.72
C SER A 40 -18.63 -15.32 10.81
N VAL A 41 -18.72 -14.38 9.87
CA VAL A 41 -17.57 -13.57 9.46
C VAL A 41 -17.52 -12.31 10.35
N ARG A 42 -17.22 -12.50 11.64
CA ARG A 42 -16.81 -11.39 12.53
C ARG A 42 -15.30 -11.40 12.61
N GLY A 43 -14.68 -10.37 12.04
CA GLY A 43 -13.36 -9.84 12.37
C GLY A 43 -12.27 -10.86 12.67
N ALA A 44 -11.57 -11.32 11.64
CA ALA A 44 -10.23 -11.86 11.82
C ALA A 44 -9.28 -10.71 12.20
N ARG A 45 -9.27 -10.34 13.48
CA ARG A 45 -8.14 -9.62 14.06
C ARG A 45 -7.00 -10.61 14.11
N CYS A 46 -6.03 -10.47 13.20
CA CYS A 46 -4.70 -11.04 13.41
C CYS A 46 -4.17 -10.44 14.70
N THR A 47 -4.29 -11.17 15.81
CA THR A 47 -3.56 -10.86 17.04
C THR A 47 -2.09 -11.13 16.77
N PRO A 48 -1.21 -10.11 16.83
CA PRO A 48 0.22 -10.36 16.74
C PRO A 48 0.67 -11.23 17.93
N PRO A 49 1.68 -12.11 17.74
CA PRO A 49 2.24 -12.85 18.85
C PRO A 49 2.80 -11.87 19.89
N ALA A 50 2.56 -12.16 21.17
CA ALA A 50 3.07 -11.38 22.28
C ALA A 50 4.61 -11.28 22.17
N GLN A 51 5.12 -10.09 21.90
CA GLN A 51 6.53 -9.82 21.75
C GLN A 51 7.12 -9.59 23.15
N GLY A 52 7.97 -10.53 23.59
CA GLY A 52 8.85 -10.32 24.73
C GLY A 52 9.99 -9.37 24.36
N ASP A 53 10.32 -8.46 25.27
CA ASP A 53 11.35 -7.43 25.19
C ASP A 53 12.76 -7.96 24.88
N THR A 54 12.99 -8.37 23.64
CA THR A 54 14.33 -8.34 23.06
C THR A 54 14.41 -7.00 22.36
N LEU A 55 15.26 -6.09 22.81
CA LEU A 55 15.49 -4.79 22.18
C LEU A 55 15.91 -4.99 20.71
N VAL A 56 14.95 -5.03 19.80
CA VAL A 56 15.21 -5.18 18.37
C VAL A 56 15.83 -3.87 17.90
N ARG A 57 17.13 -3.91 17.60
CA ARG A 57 17.85 -2.76 17.06
C ARG A 57 17.31 -2.40 15.68
N ILE A 58 16.86 -1.16 15.51
CA ILE A 58 16.42 -0.60 14.23
C ILE A 58 17.66 -0.32 13.37
N ALA A 59 17.72 -0.88 12.17
CA ALA A 59 18.82 -0.67 11.25
C ALA A 59 18.35 -0.22 9.85
N ARG A 60 19.23 0.46 9.12
CA ARG A 60 19.00 0.93 7.76
C ARG A 60 18.77 -0.25 6.82
N GLY A 61 17.70 -0.14 6.03
CA GLY A 61 17.19 -1.17 5.14
C GLY A 61 16.28 -2.19 5.81
N ASP A 62 16.06 -2.11 7.12
CA ASP A 62 15.04 -2.96 7.75
C ASP A 62 13.64 -2.59 7.25
N VAL A 63 12.79 -3.61 7.11
CA VAL A 63 11.38 -3.48 6.77
C VAL A 63 10.56 -3.72 8.04
N TRP A 64 9.68 -2.79 8.37
CA TRP A 64 8.85 -2.82 9.56
C TRP A 64 7.39 -2.57 9.19
N TRP A 65 6.45 -3.19 9.90
CA TRP A 65 5.10 -2.65 9.98
C TRP A 65 5.11 -1.39 10.84
N ALA A 66 4.50 -0.33 10.35
CA ALA A 66 4.31 0.90 11.11
C ALA A 66 2.82 1.24 11.16
N ASP A 67 2.36 1.73 12.30
CA ASP A 67 1.03 2.33 12.41
C ASP A 67 1.14 3.81 12.03
N LEU A 68 0.50 4.18 10.92
CA LEU A 68 0.42 5.56 10.46
C LEU A 68 -1.00 6.05 10.72
N ASP A 69 -1.13 7.32 11.10
CA ASP A 69 -2.41 7.98 11.28
C ASP A 69 -3.32 7.86 10.05
N GLU A 70 -4.61 8.18 10.23
CA GLU A 70 -5.56 8.26 9.12
C GLU A 70 -5.01 9.26 8.07
N PRO A 71 -4.90 8.85 6.79
CA PRO A 71 -4.27 9.68 5.79
C PRO A 71 -5.03 11.00 5.57
N SER A 72 -4.31 12.12 5.62
CA SER A 72 -4.80 13.40 5.16
C SER A 72 -4.37 13.65 3.71
N GLY A 73 -5.33 13.68 2.79
CA GLY A 73 -5.05 13.93 1.37
C GLY A 73 -4.21 12.84 0.70
N SER A 74 -2.96 13.15 0.36
CA SER A 74 -2.02 12.21 -0.30
C SER A 74 -0.96 11.67 0.65
N GLU A 75 -1.10 11.90 1.95
CA GLU A 75 -0.19 11.32 2.94
C GLU A 75 -0.34 9.78 2.97
N PRO A 76 0.76 9.06 3.24
CA PRO A 76 0.65 7.66 3.61
C PRO A 76 -0.09 7.58 4.94
N GLY A 77 -0.97 6.60 5.08
CA GLY A 77 -1.72 6.39 6.31
C GLY A 77 -2.13 4.94 6.49
N LEU A 78 -2.73 4.67 7.64
CA LEU A 78 -3.05 3.34 8.15
C LEU A 78 -1.79 2.48 8.35
N ARG A 79 -1.97 1.36 9.05
CA ARG A 79 -0.92 0.36 9.23
C ARG A 79 -0.38 -0.15 7.89
N ARG A 80 0.91 0.06 7.62
CA ARG A 80 1.58 -0.37 6.38
C ARG A 80 3.06 -0.67 6.56
N PRO A 81 3.70 -1.40 5.63
CA PRO A 81 5.11 -1.66 5.74
C PRO A 81 5.92 -0.42 5.34
N VAL A 82 7.06 -0.21 5.99
CA VAL A 82 8.00 0.88 5.73
C VAL A 82 9.43 0.35 5.70
N VAL A 83 10.30 0.98 4.91
CA VAL A 83 11.75 0.70 4.90
C VAL A 83 12.47 1.81 5.65
N VAL A 84 13.30 1.45 6.61
CA VAL A 84 14.15 2.40 7.34
C VAL A 84 15.25 2.90 6.40
N VAL A 85 15.32 4.22 6.17
CA VAL A 85 16.35 4.84 5.33
C VAL A 85 17.32 5.72 6.11
N GLN A 86 16.99 6.05 7.36
CA GLN A 86 17.86 6.75 8.29
C GLN A 86 19.16 5.98 8.53
N SER A 87 20.28 6.72 8.63
CA SER A 87 21.60 6.14 8.91
C SER A 87 21.66 5.44 10.27
N ASP A 88 22.41 4.34 10.35
CA ASP A 88 22.55 3.55 11.58
C ASP A 88 23.11 4.36 12.75
N SER A 89 24.05 5.27 12.49
CA SER A 89 24.55 6.20 13.51
C SER A 89 23.47 7.06 14.16
N LEU A 90 22.41 7.43 13.41
CA LEU A 90 21.28 8.17 13.95
C LEU A 90 20.26 7.23 14.63
N ASN A 91 20.05 6.02 14.09
CA ASN A 91 19.23 4.99 14.72
C ASN A 91 19.77 4.54 16.09
N GLU A 92 21.09 4.59 16.28
CA GLU A 92 21.77 4.25 17.54
C GLU A 92 21.89 5.44 18.50
N SER A 93 21.53 6.64 18.03
CA SER A 93 21.54 7.85 18.85
C SER A 93 20.33 7.90 19.80
N ARG A 94 20.27 8.96 20.61
CA ARG A 94 19.16 9.25 21.54
C ARG A 94 17.89 9.79 20.86
N LEU A 95 17.88 9.94 19.54
CA LEU A 95 16.69 10.40 18.82
C LEU A 95 15.56 9.38 18.99
N ALA A 96 14.39 9.82 19.47
CA ALA A 96 13.21 8.96 19.56
C ALA A 96 12.59 8.65 18.18
N THR A 97 13.08 9.27 17.11
CA THR A 97 12.51 9.16 15.77
C THR A 97 13.40 8.37 14.80
N VAL A 98 12.76 7.94 13.71
CA VAL A 98 13.37 7.24 12.58
C VAL A 98 12.76 7.72 11.26
N ILE A 99 13.59 7.86 10.23
CA ILE A 99 13.13 8.23 8.88
C ILE A 99 12.95 6.97 8.03
N CYS A 100 11.77 6.85 7.44
CA CYS A 100 11.34 5.69 6.67
C CYS A 100 10.72 6.07 5.32
N VAL A 101 10.71 5.12 4.39
CA VAL A 101 9.99 5.19 3.12
C VAL A 101 8.81 4.20 3.15
N PRO A 102 7.57 4.65 2.97
CA PRO A 102 6.41 3.77 2.93
C PRO A 102 6.42 2.82 1.74
N LEU A 103 5.94 1.59 1.98
CA LEU A 103 5.72 0.59 0.97
C LEU A 103 4.22 0.45 0.65
N THR A 104 3.91 0.18 -0.61
CA THR A 104 2.55 -0.07 -1.09
C THR A 104 2.52 -1.25 -2.05
N SER A 105 1.48 -2.08 -2.00
CA SER A 105 1.25 -3.15 -2.98
C SER A 105 0.69 -2.63 -4.31
N SER A 106 0.37 -1.33 -4.40
CA SER A 106 -0.16 -0.71 -5.61
C SER A 106 0.93 -0.55 -6.67
N GLN A 107 0.94 -1.46 -7.64
CA GLN A 107 1.92 -1.48 -8.74
C GLN A 107 1.82 -0.26 -9.67
N SER A 108 0.72 0.50 -9.65
CA SER A 108 0.61 1.74 -10.42
C SER A 108 1.64 2.80 -9.98
N GLN A 109 2.07 2.75 -8.72
CA GLN A 109 3.08 3.66 -8.15
C GLN A 109 4.48 3.42 -8.70
N ALA A 110 4.75 2.27 -9.33
CA ALA A 110 6.05 1.97 -9.92
C ALA A 110 6.46 2.91 -11.07
N ARG A 111 5.49 3.65 -11.64
CA ARG A 111 5.73 4.61 -12.73
C ARG A 111 6.16 5.99 -12.23
N ALA A 112 6.01 6.27 -10.93
CA ALA A 112 6.41 7.56 -10.39
C ALA A 112 7.94 7.68 -10.36
N PRO A 113 8.51 8.86 -10.70
CA PRO A 113 9.96 9.06 -10.70
C PRO A 113 10.60 8.68 -9.35
N GLY A 114 11.68 7.91 -9.41
CA GLY A 114 12.43 7.47 -8.22
C GLY A 114 11.81 6.29 -7.45
N ASN A 115 10.56 5.91 -7.71
CA ASN A 115 9.95 4.78 -7.02
C ASN A 115 10.61 3.45 -7.43
N VAL A 116 10.76 2.56 -6.45
CA VAL A 116 11.48 1.30 -6.62
C VAL A 116 10.54 0.12 -6.41
N VAL A 117 10.49 -0.79 -7.38
CA VAL A 117 9.76 -2.06 -7.24
C VAL A 117 10.58 -3.01 -6.37
N LEU A 118 9.92 -3.57 -5.36
CA LEU A 118 10.47 -4.52 -4.41
C LEU A 118 9.73 -5.86 -4.56
N PRO A 119 10.39 -6.88 -5.13
CA PRO A 119 9.81 -8.22 -5.21
C PRO A 119 9.55 -8.79 -3.82
N ARG A 120 8.46 -9.55 -3.65
CA ARG A 120 8.11 -10.22 -2.38
C ARG A 120 9.25 -11.10 -1.84
N SER A 121 10.02 -11.72 -2.75
CA SER A 121 11.16 -12.58 -2.43
C SER A 121 12.33 -11.81 -1.80
N ALA A 122 12.37 -10.49 -1.97
CA ALA A 122 13.41 -9.62 -1.43
C ALA A 122 13.01 -8.97 -0.10
N THR A 123 11.73 -8.83 0.22
CA THR A 123 11.24 -8.06 1.39
C THR A 123 10.60 -8.90 2.48
N GLN A 124 10.32 -10.18 2.20
CA GLN A 124 9.51 -11.06 3.06
C GLN A 124 8.06 -10.60 3.24
N LEU A 125 7.61 -9.60 2.46
CA LEU A 125 6.22 -9.19 2.42
C LEU A 125 5.36 -10.19 1.63
N PRO A 126 4.04 -10.25 1.89
CA PRO A 126 3.15 -11.19 1.20
C PRO A 126 3.00 -10.89 -0.30
N LEU A 127 3.18 -9.63 -0.70
CA LEU A 127 2.98 -9.14 -2.07
C LEU A 127 4.20 -8.35 -2.54
N ASP A 128 4.40 -8.34 -3.86
CA ASP A 128 5.30 -7.38 -4.50
C ASP A 128 4.85 -5.97 -4.13
N SER A 129 5.82 -5.13 -3.79
CA SER A 129 5.58 -3.80 -3.24
C SER A 129 6.36 -2.75 -4.00
N VAL A 130 6.01 -1.48 -3.81
CA VAL A 130 6.71 -0.32 -4.37
C VAL A 130 7.11 0.57 -3.20
N ALA A 131 8.38 0.97 -3.14
CA ALA A 131 8.86 2.00 -2.24
C ALA A 131 8.47 3.37 -2.81
N ASN A 132 7.60 4.10 -2.10
CA ASN A 132 7.16 5.42 -2.53
C ASN A 132 8.07 6.51 -1.98
N VAL A 133 9.16 6.80 -2.71
CA VAL A 133 10.23 7.70 -2.24
C VAL A 133 9.80 9.16 -2.11
N SER A 134 8.66 9.54 -2.71
CA SER A 134 8.08 10.87 -2.55
C SER A 134 7.29 11.08 -1.26
N GLN A 135 6.98 10.00 -0.54
CA GLN A 135 6.19 10.00 0.69
C GLN A 135 7.04 9.69 1.93
N ILE A 136 8.26 10.24 2.01
CA ILE A 136 9.16 10.04 3.15
C ILE A 136 8.43 10.43 4.44
N VAL A 137 8.51 9.57 5.46
CA VAL A 137 7.91 9.81 6.77
C VAL A 137 8.98 9.81 7.86
N THR A 138 8.76 10.63 8.87
CA THR A 138 9.48 10.55 10.15
C THR A 138 8.52 9.99 11.17
N LEU A 139 8.91 8.89 11.80
CA LEU A 139 8.10 8.16 12.77
C LEU A 139 8.77 8.22 14.14
N ASP A 140 7.99 8.23 15.21
CA ASP A 140 8.50 7.82 16.51
C ASP A 140 8.82 6.32 16.47
N ARG A 141 9.86 5.88 17.19
CA ARG A 141 10.24 4.46 17.23
C ARG A 141 9.13 3.57 17.80
N SER A 142 8.23 4.12 18.63
CA SER A 142 7.07 3.40 19.16
C SER A 142 5.97 3.14 18.14
N GLU A 143 5.99 3.84 16.99
CA GLU A 143 5.06 3.61 15.88
C GLU A 143 5.51 2.42 15.00
N LEU A 144 6.74 1.94 15.17
CA LEU A 144 7.20 0.69 14.59
C LEU A 144 6.72 -0.48 15.44
N ASP A 145 6.01 -1.41 14.80
CA ASP A 145 5.39 -2.56 15.44
C ASP A 145 6.26 -3.82 15.23
N GLU A 146 6.02 -4.56 14.15
CA GLU A 146 6.72 -5.81 13.87
C GLU A 146 7.78 -5.63 12.78
N ARG A 147 9.02 -6.06 13.06
CA ARG A 147 10.07 -6.18 12.05
C ARG A 147 9.77 -7.34 11.11
N VAL A 148 9.55 -7.03 9.84
CA VAL A 148 9.24 -8.01 8.79
C VAL A 148 10.51 -8.67 8.26
N GLY A 149 11.55 -7.89 8.01
CA GLY A 149 12.71 -8.35 7.27
C GLY A 149 13.71 -7.23 6.96
N ARG A 150 14.50 -7.43 5.91
CA ARG A 150 15.48 -6.44 5.44
C ARG A 150 15.56 -6.46 3.92
N VAL A 151 15.58 -5.28 3.30
CA VAL A 151 15.82 -5.19 1.86
C VAL A 151 17.28 -5.56 1.52
N PRO A 152 17.53 -6.23 0.39
CA PRO A 152 18.88 -6.47 -0.09
C PRO A 152 19.62 -5.15 -0.35
N PRO A 153 20.95 -5.09 -0.14
CA PRO A 153 21.74 -3.87 -0.33
C PRO A 153 21.50 -3.18 -1.67
N ARG A 154 21.44 -3.95 -2.77
CA ARG A 154 21.19 -3.40 -4.11
C ARG A 154 19.85 -2.67 -4.24
N LEU A 155 18.80 -3.15 -3.57
CA LEU A 155 17.49 -2.48 -3.60
C LEU A 155 17.49 -1.27 -2.67
N LEU A 156 18.20 -1.33 -1.54
CA LEU A 156 18.41 -0.16 -0.69
C LEU A 156 19.11 0.97 -1.47
N ASP A 157 20.17 0.67 -2.21
CA ASP A 157 20.89 1.65 -3.01
C ASP A 157 19.96 2.32 -4.06
N LEU A 158 19.07 1.54 -4.69
CA LEU A 158 18.06 2.09 -5.61
C LEU A 158 17.05 3.00 -4.88
N ILE A 159 16.62 2.63 -3.67
CA ILE A 159 15.73 3.48 -2.87
C ILE A 159 16.43 4.81 -2.56
N LEU A 160 17.71 4.76 -2.16
CA LEU A 160 18.49 5.97 -1.86
C LEU A 160 18.70 6.85 -3.09
N ALA A 161 19.00 6.25 -4.24
CA ALA A 161 19.06 6.98 -5.51
C ALA A 161 17.71 7.62 -5.87
N GLY A 162 16.59 6.92 -5.61
CA GLY A 162 15.25 7.47 -5.76
C GLY A 162 14.99 8.66 -4.84
N LEU A 163 15.47 8.62 -3.59
CA LEU A 163 15.41 9.76 -2.67
C LEU A 163 16.23 10.95 -3.18
N ASP A 164 17.39 10.70 -3.79
CA ASP A 164 18.20 11.78 -4.37
C ASP A 164 17.45 12.49 -5.51
N VAL A 165 16.75 11.74 -6.36
CA VAL A 165 15.86 12.31 -7.40
C VAL A 165 14.78 13.21 -6.78
N VAL A 166 14.11 12.76 -5.71
CA VAL A 166 13.07 13.54 -5.01
C VAL A 166 13.65 14.80 -4.37
N LEU A 167 14.88 14.73 -3.88
CA LEU A 167 15.57 15.81 -3.18
C LEU A 167 16.40 16.71 -4.10
N GLY A 168 16.40 16.45 -5.42
CA GLY A 168 17.10 17.25 -6.43
C GLY A 168 18.63 17.18 -6.33
N ARG A 169 19.17 16.02 -5.95
CA ARG A 169 20.62 15.77 -5.82
C ARG A 169 21.15 14.85 -6.91
#